data_AF-A0A8S3JNC8-F1
#
_entry.id   AF-A0A8S3JNC8-F1
#
_cell.length_a   1.000
_cell.length_b   1.000
_cell.length_c   1.000
_cell.angle_alpha   90.00
_cell.angle_beta   90.00
_cell.angle_gamma   90.00
#
_symmetry.space_group_name_H-M   'P 1'
#
loop_
_entity.id
_entity.type
_entity.pdbx_description
1 polymer ?
#
loop_
_entity_poly.entity_id
_entity_poly.type
_entity_poly.pdbx_seq_one_letter_code
_entity_poly.pdbx_strand_id
1 'polypeptide(L)'
;MNFQLASDLLHYHHHHHHPSIMDKIKELFHTKTPKEIMQENKRAIRRARRELEREKNRLNNEKTRSENEIRKLAAKGEQKALRTYAKNIVNQRNQINKLGTMDATLSTLESEASSMNAQMTMASVMVKTTKTLARLN
;
A
#
# COMPACT_ATOMS: atom_id res chain seq x y z
N MET A 1 -34.70 6.34 -38.92
CA MET A 1 -33.27 6.00 -38.73
C MET A 1 -32.60 7.18 -38.03
N ASN A 2 -32.44 7.06 -36.71
CA ASN A 2 -31.40 7.64 -35.88
C ASN A 2 -31.31 9.18 -35.67
N PHE A 3 -32.41 9.80 -35.22
CA PHE A 3 -32.33 11.10 -34.52
C PHE A 3 -31.75 10.97 -33.09
N GLN A 4 -31.75 9.77 -32.51
CA GLN A 4 -31.16 9.51 -31.19
C GLN A 4 -29.63 9.54 -31.22
N LEU A 5 -28.99 9.04 -32.29
CA LEU A 5 -27.53 9.05 -32.43
C LEU A 5 -26.96 10.46 -32.63
N ALA A 6 -27.72 11.39 -33.21
CA ALA A 6 -27.30 12.78 -33.36
C ALA A 6 -27.34 13.55 -32.02
N SER A 7 -28.30 13.21 -31.14
CA SER A 7 -28.40 13.77 -29.79
C SER A 7 -27.30 13.22 -28.86
N ASP A 8 -26.96 11.94 -29.00
CA ASP A 8 -25.89 11.30 -28.21
C ASP A 8 -24.48 11.77 -28.61
N LEU A 9 -24.30 12.26 -29.85
CA LEU A 9 -23.04 12.85 -30.32
C LEU A 9 -22.82 14.31 -29.89
N LEU A 10 -23.87 15.02 -29.44
CA LEU A 10 -23.79 16.43 -29.02
C LEU A 10 -23.51 16.61 -27.52
N HIS A 11 -23.55 15.54 -26.72
CA HIS A 11 -23.28 15.58 -25.27
C HIS A 11 -21.93 15.01 -24.83
N TYR A 12 -21.04 14.66 -25.76
CA TYR A 12 -19.67 14.25 -25.41
C TYR A 12 -18.71 15.45 -25.39
N HIS A 13 -18.95 16.41 -24.50
CA HIS A 13 -17.91 17.34 -24.06
C HIS A 13 -17.22 16.75 -22.84
N HIS A 14 -16.34 15.76 -23.07
CA HIS A 14 -15.32 15.42 -22.08
C HIS A 14 -14.37 16.61 -22.00
N HIS A 15 -14.63 17.53 -21.08
CA HIS A 15 -13.65 18.51 -20.64
C HIS A 15 -12.48 17.76 -19.99
N HIS A 16 -11.54 17.29 -20.81
CA HIS A 16 -10.20 16.97 -20.35
C HIS A 16 -9.54 18.28 -19.96
N HIS A 17 -9.73 18.67 -18.69
CA HIS A 17 -9.05 19.81 -18.12
C HIS A 17 -7.57 19.46 -18.04
N HIS A 18 -6.81 19.83 -19.07
CA HIS A 18 -5.36 19.68 -19.07
C HIS A 18 -4.83 20.66 -18.02
N PRO A 19 -4.08 20.21 -17.00
CA PRO A 19 -3.62 21.07 -15.92
C PRO A 19 -2.80 22.21 -16.50
N SER A 20 -3.13 23.44 -16.10
CA SER A 20 -2.44 24.64 -16.54
C SER A 20 -0.99 24.60 -16.03
N ILE A 21 -0.08 25.28 -16.74
CA ILE A 21 1.30 25.49 -16.25
C ILE A 21 1.27 26.11 -14.84
N MET A 22 0.29 26.97 -14.57
CA MET A 22 0.07 27.58 -13.26
C MET A 22 -0.30 26.55 -12.19
N ASP A 23 -1.07 25.50 -12.53
CA ASP A 23 -1.42 24.44 -11.60
C ASP A 23 -0.20 23.58 -11.26
N LYS A 24 0.64 23.27 -12.26
CA LYS A 24 1.91 22.56 -12.05
C LYS A 24 2.90 23.37 -11.22
N ILE A 25 3.01 24.68 -11.46
CA ILE A 25 3.84 25.58 -10.65
C ILE A 25 3.32 25.62 -9.21
N LYS A 26 2.01 25.72 -9.02
CA LYS A 26 1.39 25.72 -7.70
C LYS A 26 1.61 24.39 -6.96
N GLU A 27 1.55 23.26 -7.65
CA GLU A 27 1.87 21.94 -7.11
C GLU A 27 3.36 21.85 -6.70
N LEU A 28 4.26 22.42 -7.50
CA LEU A 28 5.70 22.44 -7.23
C LEU A 28 6.07 23.24 -5.96
N PHE A 29 5.33 24.30 -5.65
CA PHE A 29 5.55 25.15 -4.47
C PHE A 29 4.56 24.88 -3.31
N HIS A 30 3.66 23.89 -3.44
CA HIS A 30 2.71 23.54 -2.38
C HIS A 30 3.44 22.87 -1.22
N THR A 31 3.48 23.56 -0.06
CA THR A 31 3.94 22.95 1.18
C THR A 31 2.83 22.07 1.75
N LYS A 32 3.04 20.75 1.74
CA LYS A 32 2.06 19.79 2.26
C LYS A 32 1.72 20.10 3.72
N THR A 33 0.43 20.15 4.02
CA THR A 33 -0.04 20.28 5.39
C THR A 33 0.26 18.99 6.18
N PRO A 34 0.37 19.05 7.52
CA PRO A 34 0.57 17.85 8.34
C PRO A 34 -0.49 16.76 8.09
N LYS A 35 -1.73 17.16 7.79
CA LYS A 35 -2.82 16.25 7.45
C LYS A 35 -2.59 15.53 6.11
N GLU A 36 -2.09 16.23 5.10
CA GLU A 36 -1.77 15.65 3.79
C GLU A 36 -0.62 14.65 3.91
N ILE A 37 0.44 15.00 4.63
CA ILE A 37 1.58 14.12 4.92
C ILE A 37 1.11 12.84 5.63
N MET A 38 0.25 12.97 6.65
CA MET A 38 -0.30 11.81 7.37
C MET A 38 -1.12 10.87 6.46
N GLN A 39 -1.96 11.45 5.59
CA GLN A 39 -2.77 10.66 4.65
C GLN A 39 -1.90 9.96 3.59
N GLU A 40 -0.85 10.63 3.11
CA GLU A 40 0.14 10.06 2.21
C GLU A 40 0.90 8.90 2.87
N ASN A 41 1.38 9.08 4.10
CA ASN A 41 2.06 8.04 4.87
C ASN A 41 1.16 6.82 5.10
N LYS A 42 -0.10 7.03 5.50
CA LYS A 42 -1.07 5.93 5.64
C LYS A 42 -1.28 5.16 4.34
N ARG A 43 -1.35 5.85 3.20
CA ARG A 43 -1.45 5.21 1.87
C ARG A 43 -0.16 4.46 1.53
N ALA A 44 1.01 5.03 1.82
CA ALA A 44 2.31 4.40 1.59
C ALA A 44 2.46 3.11 2.41
N ILE A 45 2.17 3.14 3.72
CA ILE A 45 2.19 1.96 4.60
C ILE A 45 1.28 0.86 4.05
N ARG A 46 0.04 1.20 3.67
CA ARG A 46 -0.90 0.22 3.08
C ARG A 46 -0.41 -0.38 1.76
N ARG A 47 0.27 0.41 0.93
CA ARG A 47 0.86 -0.10 -0.33
C ARG A 47 2.01 -1.07 -0.03
N ALA A 48 2.93 -0.66 0.85
CA ALA A 48 4.06 -1.49 1.27
C ALA A 48 3.59 -2.81 1.88
N ARG A 49 2.55 -2.77 2.73
CA ARG A 49 1.95 -3.97 3.33
C ARG A 49 1.42 -4.95 2.28
N ARG A 50 0.68 -4.45 1.29
CA ARG A 50 0.19 -5.29 0.17
C ARG A 50 1.33 -5.87 -0.66
N GLU A 51 2.42 -5.14 -0.81
CA GLU A 51 3.60 -5.61 -1.54
C GLU A 51 4.33 -6.71 -0.78
N LEU A 52 4.52 -6.55 0.54
CA LEU A 52 5.06 -7.60 1.41
C LEU A 52 4.20 -8.86 1.38
N GLU A 53 2.87 -8.74 1.43
CA GLU A 53 2.00 -9.92 1.35
C GLU A 53 2.08 -10.62 -0.01
N ARG A 54 2.15 -9.87 -1.11
CA ARG A 54 2.39 -10.47 -2.44
C ARG A 54 3.72 -11.20 -2.49
N GLU A 55 4.77 -10.60 -1.94
CA GLU A 55 6.12 -11.19 -1.90
C GLU A 55 6.17 -12.43 -1.01
N LYS A 56 5.51 -12.40 0.16
CA LYS A 56 5.36 -13.56 1.05
C LYS A 56 4.66 -14.71 0.34
N ASN A 57 3.60 -14.42 -0.41
CA ASN A 57 2.88 -15.43 -1.19
C ASN A 57 3.75 -16.00 -2.33
N ARG A 58 4.52 -15.15 -3.02
CA ARG A 58 5.48 -15.59 -4.04
C ARG A 58 6.52 -16.55 -3.45
N LEU A 59 7.14 -16.19 -2.33
CA LEU A 59 8.12 -17.04 -1.64
C LEU A 59 7.52 -18.34 -1.10
N ASN A 60 6.28 -18.32 -0.61
CA ASN A 60 5.59 -19.54 -0.18
C ASN A 60 5.41 -20.52 -1.34
N ASN A 61 5.04 -20.03 -2.53
CA ASN A 61 4.93 -20.85 -3.73
C ASN A 61 6.29 -21.44 -4.16
N GLU A 62 7.36 -20.65 -4.07
CA GLU A 62 8.72 -21.10 -4.36
C GLU A 62 9.23 -22.14 -3.35
N LYS A 63 8.87 -21.99 -2.07
CA LYS A 63 9.13 -22.98 -1.02
C LYS A 63 8.47 -24.31 -1.36
N THR A 64 7.17 -24.30 -1.71
CA THR A 64 6.45 -25.52 -2.11
C THR A 64 7.06 -26.19 -3.33
N ARG A 65 7.49 -25.42 -4.33
CA ARG A 65 8.23 -25.95 -5.49
C ARG A 65 9.54 -26.60 -5.07
N SER A 66 10.29 -25.95 -4.17
CA SER A 66 11.55 -26.48 -3.64
C SER A 66 11.34 -27.76 -2.84
N GLU A 67 10.26 -27.85 -2.05
CA GLU A 67 9.88 -29.07 -1.33
C GLU A 67 9.59 -30.24 -2.28
N ASN A 68 8.88 -29.99 -3.38
CA ASN A 68 8.63 -31.01 -4.40
C ASN A 68 9.92 -31.47 -5.08
N GLU A 69 10.83 -30.55 -5.38
CA GLU A 69 12.10 -30.90 -6.01
C GLU A 69 13.00 -31.71 -5.07
N ILE A 70 13.02 -31.38 -3.78
CA ILE A 70 13.71 -32.18 -2.76
C ILE A 70 13.20 -33.62 -2.74
N ARG A 71 11.87 -33.83 -2.78
CA ARG A 71 11.29 -35.19 -2.80
C ARG A 71 11.76 -35.98 -4.02
N LYS A 72 11.79 -35.34 -5.20
CA LYS A 72 12.26 -35.97 -6.44
C LYS A 72 13.75 -36.30 -6.39
N LEU A 73 14.59 -35.36 -5.96
CA LEU A 73 16.04 -35.55 -5.87
C LEU A 73 16.41 -36.61 -4.84
N ALA A 74 15.67 -36.67 -3.73
CA ALA A 74 15.83 -37.72 -2.73
C ALA A 74 15.53 -39.10 -3.31
N ALA A 75 14.44 -39.26 -4.08
CA ALA A 75 14.08 -40.51 -4.74
C ALA A 75 15.12 -40.94 -5.80
N LYS A 76 15.74 -39.97 -6.49
CA LYS A 76 16.81 -40.22 -7.47
C LYS A 76 18.19 -40.47 -6.84
N GLY A 77 18.37 -40.21 -5.55
CA GLY A 77 19.67 -40.32 -4.88
C GLY A 77 20.67 -39.22 -5.24
N GLU A 78 20.23 -38.10 -5.82
CA GLU A 78 21.10 -37.00 -6.24
C GLU A 78 21.56 -36.11 -5.07
N GLN A 79 22.48 -36.63 -4.26
CA GLN A 79 22.91 -36.03 -2.99
C GLN A 79 23.48 -34.61 -3.10
N LYS A 80 24.19 -34.28 -4.19
CA LYS A 80 24.77 -32.94 -4.37
C LYS A 80 23.67 -31.88 -4.57
N ALA A 81 22.70 -32.16 -5.44
CA ALA A 81 21.57 -31.27 -5.68
C ALA A 81 20.68 -31.17 -4.43
N LEU A 82 20.41 -32.30 -3.78
CA LEU A 82 19.62 -32.35 -2.55
C LEU A 82 20.17 -31.42 -1.46
N ARG A 83 21.50 -31.42 -1.22
CA ARG A 83 22.14 -30.53 -0.25
C ARG A 83 21.94 -29.04 -0.57
N THR A 84 21.99 -28.66 -1.84
CA THR A 84 21.76 -27.27 -2.27
C THR A 84 20.32 -26.86 -2.02
N TYR A 85 19.35 -27.68 -2.41
CA TYR A 85 17.94 -27.39 -2.19
C TYR A 85 17.56 -27.37 -0.70
N ALA A 86 18.17 -28.23 0.12
CA ALA A 86 17.97 -28.22 1.57
C ALA A 86 18.38 -26.88 2.19
N LYS A 87 19.54 -26.32 1.80
CA LYS A 87 19.97 -24.98 2.22
C LYS A 87 19.00 -23.90 1.73
N ASN A 88 18.54 -23.99 0.49
CA ASN A 88 17.60 -23.03 -0.07
C ASN A 88 16.28 -22.98 0.70
N ILE A 89 15.73 -24.12 1.16
CA ILE A 89 14.52 -24.13 1.98
C ILE A 89 14.71 -23.41 3.32
N VAL A 90 15.85 -23.61 3.99
CA VAL A 90 16.15 -22.90 5.25
C VAL A 90 16.18 -21.39 4.99
N ASN A 91 16.82 -20.96 3.91
CA ASN A 91 16.87 -19.55 3.51
C ASN A 91 15.48 -18.99 3.19
N GLN A 92 14.65 -19.73 2.42
CA GLN A 92 13.28 -19.33 2.10
C GLN A 92 12.41 -19.18 3.36
N ARG A 93 12.52 -20.12 4.32
CA ARG A 93 11.81 -20.03 5.61
C ARG A 93 12.22 -18.77 6.39
N ASN A 94 13.51 -18.49 6.46
CA ASN A 94 14.03 -17.29 7.12
C ASN A 94 13.52 -16.00 6.45
N GLN A 95 13.47 -15.97 5.11
CA GLN A 95 12.93 -14.83 4.36
C GLN A 95 11.43 -14.64 4.62
N ILE A 96 10.63 -15.72 4.59
CA ILE A 96 9.19 -15.67 4.90
C ILE A 96 8.96 -15.14 6.33
N ASN A 97 9.74 -15.63 7.30
CA ASN A 97 9.65 -15.16 8.69
C ASN A 97 9.99 -13.66 8.80
N LYS A 98 11.06 -13.21 8.13
CA LYS A 98 11.46 -11.79 8.10
C LYS A 98 10.36 -10.91 7.50
N LEU A 99 9.73 -11.34 6.41
CA LEU A 99 8.59 -10.63 5.80
C LEU A 99 7.39 -10.58 6.76
N GLY A 100 7.12 -11.66 7.49
CA GLY A 100 6.07 -11.70 8.52
C GLY A 100 6.33 -10.70 9.65
N THR A 101 7.56 -10.60 10.13
CA THR A 101 7.95 -9.58 11.12
C THR A 101 7.78 -8.16 10.55
N MET A 102 8.17 -7.94 9.29
CA MET A 102 7.99 -6.65 8.63
C MET A 102 6.51 -6.26 8.47
N ASP A 103 5.63 -7.20 8.10
CA ASP A 103 4.18 -6.97 8.02
C ASP A 103 3.60 -6.59 9.40
N ALA A 104 4.00 -7.30 10.46
CA ALA A 104 3.59 -6.97 11.83
C ALA A 104 4.02 -5.56 12.26
N THR A 105 5.26 -5.17 11.94
CA THR A 105 5.76 -3.81 12.19
C THR A 105 4.96 -2.77 11.41
N LEU A 106 4.69 -2.99 10.12
CA LEU A 106 3.87 -2.06 9.32
C LEU A 106 2.43 -1.99 9.83
N SER A 107 1.85 -3.09 10.31
CA SER A 107 0.50 -3.10 10.90
C SER A 107 0.45 -2.28 12.20
N THR A 108 1.52 -2.31 12.99
CA THR A 108 1.66 -1.47 14.19
C THR A 108 1.72 0.01 13.80
N LEU A 109 2.59 0.36 12.84
CA LEU A 109 2.70 1.73 12.32
C LEU A 109 1.40 2.24 11.69
N GLU A 110 0.62 1.38 11.02
CA GLU A 110 -0.71 1.74 10.48
C GLU A 110 -1.69 2.11 11.61
N SER A 111 -1.63 1.38 12.72
CA SER A 111 -2.48 1.61 13.90
C SER A 111 -2.10 2.91 14.60
N GLU A 112 -0.81 3.15 14.80
CA GLU A 112 -0.27 4.42 15.32
C GLU A 112 -0.66 5.60 14.44
N ALA A 113 -0.50 5.49 13.12
CA ALA A 113 -0.92 6.52 12.17
C ALA A 113 -2.42 6.81 12.24
N SER A 114 -3.24 5.78 12.44
CA SER A 114 -4.69 5.94 12.60
C SER A 114 -5.05 6.63 13.92
N SER A 115 -4.35 6.31 15.02
CA SER A 115 -4.49 6.99 16.31
C SER A 115 -4.10 8.47 16.20
N MET A 116 -2.95 8.77 15.61
CA MET A 116 -2.50 10.15 15.36
C MET A 116 -3.52 10.95 14.53
N ASN A 117 -4.08 10.36 13.48
CA ASN A 117 -5.10 11.02 12.66
C ASN A 117 -6.39 11.32 13.46
N ALA A 118 -6.80 10.41 14.36
CA ALA A 118 -7.95 10.63 15.25
C ALA A 118 -7.68 11.79 16.23
N GLN A 119 -6.49 11.82 16.84
CA GLN A 119 -6.06 12.90 17.73
C GLN A 119 -6.04 14.27 17.01
N MET A 120 -5.48 14.34 15.81
CA MET A 120 -5.48 15.58 15.00
C MET A 120 -6.90 16.04 14.65
N THR A 121 -7.79 15.10 14.33
CA THR A 121 -9.20 15.41 14.04
C THR A 121 -9.88 15.98 15.28
N MET A 122 -9.67 15.34 16.43
CA MET A 122 -10.21 15.79 17.70
C MET A 122 -9.68 17.18 18.09
N ALA A 123 -8.38 17.44 17.92
CA ALA A 123 -7.80 18.76 18.15
C ALA A 123 -8.46 19.84 17.27
N SER A 124 -8.70 19.55 15.99
CA SER A 124 -9.40 20.47 15.09
C SER A 124 -10.85 20.72 15.52
N VAL A 125 -11.55 19.67 15.98
CA VAL A 125 -12.92 19.79 16.52
C VAL A 125 -12.93 20.62 17.79
N MET A 126 -12.02 20.35 18.73
CA MET A 126 -11.88 21.11 19.97
C MET A 126 -11.67 22.61 19.68
N VAL A 127 -10.77 22.97 18.76
CA VAL A 127 -10.58 24.37 18.35
C VAL A 127 -11.86 25.01 17.82
N LYS A 128 -12.66 24.28 17.03
CA LYS A 128 -13.95 24.79 16.52
C LYS A 128 -14.96 24.97 17.65
N THR A 129 -15.10 23.97 18.53
CA THR A 129 -16.02 24.03 19.67
C THR A 129 -15.68 25.19 20.60
N THR A 130 -14.41 25.37 20.95
CA THR A 130 -13.94 26.50 21.78
C THR A 130 -14.26 27.85 21.12
N LYS A 131 -14.07 27.98 19.80
CA LYS A 131 -14.45 29.20 19.07
C LYS A 131 -15.95 29.46 19.10
N THR A 132 -16.78 28.42 18.97
CA THR A 132 -18.24 28.55 19.05
C THR A 132 -18.66 28.98 20.46
N LEU A 133 -18.10 28.35 21.50
CA LEU A 133 -18.37 28.73 22.89
C LEU A 133 -17.96 30.18 23.18
N ALA A 134 -16.80 30.61 22.68
CA ALA A 134 -16.35 31.99 22.84
C ALA A 134 -17.25 33.04 22.14
N ARG A 135 -17.98 32.66 21.08
CA ARG A 135 -18.95 33.53 20.40
C ARG A 135 -20.31 33.60 21.10
N LEU A 136 -20.58 32.66 22.01
CA LEU A 136 -21.84 32.59 22.76
C LEU A 136 -21.76 33.37 24.09
N ASN A 137 -20.58 33.89 24.44
CA ASN A 137 -20.33 34.77 25.59
C ASN A 137 -20.22 36.22 25.13
#